data_AF-A0A832SIC1-F1
#
_entry.id   AF-A0A832SIC1-F1
#
_cell.length_a   1.000
_cell.length_b   1.000
_cell.length_c   1.000
_cell.angle_alpha   90.00
_cell.angle_beta   90.00
_cell.angle_gamma   90.00
#
_symmetry.space_group_name_H-M   'P 1'
#
loop_
_entity.id
_entity.type
_entity.pdbx_description
1 polymer ?
#
loop_
_entity_poly.entity_id
_entity_poly.type
_entity_poly.pdbx_seq_one_letter_code
_entity_poly.pdbx_strand_id
1 'polypeptide(L)' 'MAKQLKLQILNVSLFILLLLQLLMGIRLWFVDLLGWEDSQILMSLHLVTGFSLAVLVLAHIHTNWWWVKSQFGFSK' A
#
# COMPACT_ATOMS: atom_id res chain seq x y z
N MET A 1 16.00 5.48 -18.30
CA MET A 1 15.01 4.39 -18.47
C MET A 1 14.81 3.55 -17.21
N ALA A 2 15.84 2.97 -16.58
CA ALA A 2 15.68 2.08 -15.43
C ALA A 2 14.91 2.66 -14.23
N LYS A 3 15.11 3.94 -13.89
CA LYS A 3 14.39 4.62 -12.80
C LYS A 3 12.89 4.73 -13.06
N GLN A 4 12.51 4.97 -14.32
CA GLN A 4 11.13 5.19 -14.73
C GLN A 4 10.34 3.87 -14.71
N LEU A 5 10.96 2.80 -15.18
CA LEU A 5 10.41 1.44 -15.07
C LEU A 5 10.20 1.01 -13.61
N LYS A 6 11.19 1.28 -12.73
CA LYS A 6 11.08 0.98 -11.29
C LYS A 6 9.90 1.72 -10.64
N LEU A 7 9.68 2.98 -11.00
CA LEU A 7 8.54 3.77 -10.50
C LEU A 7 7.19 3.26 -11.03
N GLN A 8 7.12 2.87 -12.31
CA GLN A 8 5.90 2.28 -12.87
C GLN A 8 5.52 0.98 -12.16
N ILE A 9 6.49 0.08 -11.96
CA ILE A 9 6.28 -1.16 -11.21
C ILE A 9 5.81 -0.84 -9.79
N LEU A 10 6.50 0.07 -9.09
CA LEU A 10 6.16 0.47 -7.73
C LEU A 10 4.74 1.04 -7.62
N ASN A 11 4.33 1.89 -8.57
CA ASN A 11 3.00 2.48 -8.59
C ASN A 11 1.91 1.44 -8.82
N VAL A 12 2.13 0.52 -9.77
CA VAL A 12 1.17 -0.57 -10.04
C VAL A 12 1.05 -1.49 -8.83
N SER A 13 2.18 -1.86 -8.21
CA SER A 13 2.18 -2.69 -6.99
C SER A 13 1.46 -2.00 -5.82
N LEU A 14 1.70 -0.70 -5.61
CA LEU A 14 1.02 0.09 -4.59
C LEU A 14 -0.50 0.13 -4.83
N PHE A 15 -0.92 0.35 -6.07
CA PHE A 15 -2.35 0.40 -6.41
C PHE A 15 -3.05 -0.94 -6.16
N ILE A 16 -2.44 -2.04 -6.61
CA ILE A 16 -3.00 -3.39 -6.40
C ILE A 16 -3.12 -3.71 -4.91
N LEU A 17 -2.06 -3.44 -4.13
CA LEU A 17 -2.07 -3.69 -2.69
C LEU A 17 -3.09 -2.80 -1.96
N LEU A 18 -3.23 -1.54 -2.36
CA LEU A 18 -4.24 -0.65 -1.78
C LEU A 18 -5.66 -1.17 -2.05
N LEU A 19 -5.95 -1.59 -3.27
CA LEU A 19 -7.25 -2.16 -3.63
C LEU A 19 -7.53 -3.44 -2.85
N LEU A 20 -6.53 -4.33 -2.74
CA LEU A 20 -6.63 -5.56 -1.97
C LEU A 20 -6.91 -5.25 -0.49
N GLN A 21 -6.22 -4.26 0.08
CA GLN A 21 -6.40 -3.85 1.46
C GLN A 21 -7.79 -3.27 1.72
N LEU A 22 -8.32 -2.49 0.79
CA LEU A 22 -9.68 -1.95 0.85
C LEU A 22 -10.72 -3.07 0.84
N LEU A 23 -10.61 -4.03 -0.10
CA LEU A 23 -11.56 -5.13 -0.21
C LEU A 23 -11.53 -6.03 1.04
N MET A 24 -10.34 -6.37 1.53
CA MET A 24 -10.20 -7.15 2.76
C MET A 24 -10.72 -6.39 3.98
N GLY A 25 -10.42 -5.09 4.10
CA GLY A 25 -10.90 -4.25 5.20
C GLY A 25 -12.43 -4.13 5.22
N ILE A 26 -13.06 -3.93 4.06
CA ILE A 26 -14.52 -3.92 3.92
C ILE A 26 -15.10 -5.26 4.37
N ARG A 27 -14.54 -6.38 3.90
CA ARG A 27 -15.01 -7.72 4.30
C ARG A 27 -14.89 -7.92 5.82
N LEU A 28 -13.73 -7.61 6.41
CA LEU A 28 -13.50 -7.76 7.86
C LEU A 28 -14.47 -6.89 8.67
N TRP A 29 -14.76 -5.68 8.19
CA TRP A 29 -15.75 -4.81 8.80
C TRP A 29 -17.16 -5.41 8.78
N PHE A 30 -17.58 -6.03 7.67
CA PHE A 30 -18.87 -6.74 7.61
C PHE A 30 -18.89 -7.99 8.49
N VAL A 31 -17.78 -8.72 8.57
CA VAL A 31 -17.66 -9.90 9.44
C VAL A 31 -17.88 -9.52 10.90
N ASP A 32 -17.24 -8.44 11.35
CA ASP A 32 -17.40 -7.90 12.70
C ASP A 32 -18.83 -7.37 12.93
N LEU A 33 -19.37 -6.58 12.00
CA LEU A 33 -20.70 -5.98 12.10
C LEU A 33 -21.82 -7.02 12.15
N LEU A 34 -21.70 -8.09 11.37
CA LEU A 34 -22.72 -9.14 11.23
C LEU A 34 -22.46 -10.35 12.15
N GLY A 35 -21.38 -10.33 12.93
CA GLY A 35 -20.99 -11.44 13.81
C GLY A 35 -20.71 -12.74 13.06
N TRP A 36 -20.16 -12.66 11.84
CA TRP A 36 -19.79 -13.85 11.07
C TRP A 36 -18.52 -14.50 11.65
N GLU A 37 -18.36 -15.80 11.44
CA GLU A 37 -17.06 -16.43 11.71
C GLU A 37 -16.00 -15.86 10.77
N ASP A 38 -14.94 -15.30 11.36
CA ASP A 38 -13.80 -14.84 10.58
C ASP A 38 -12.86 -15.98 10.24
N SER A 39 -12.19 -15.84 9.09
CA SER A 39 -11.10 -16.72 8.73
C SER A 39 -9.80 -16.13 9.29
N GLN A 40 -9.15 -16.83 10.23
CA GLN A 40 -7.80 -16.46 10.71
C GLN A 40 -6.80 -16.24 9.56
N ILE A 41 -6.98 -16.96 8.44
CA ILE A 41 -6.17 -16.81 7.23
C ILE A 41 -6.36 -15.43 6.62
N LEU A 42 -7.61 -14.94 6.53
CA LEU A 42 -7.91 -13.65 5.91
C LEU A 42 -7.43 -12.48 6.76
N MET A 43 -7.59 -12.57 8.08
CA MET A 43 -7.00 -11.59 9.01
C MET A 43 -5.46 -11.55 8.88
N SER A 44 -4.82 -12.72 8.85
CA SER A 44 -3.37 -12.83 8.68
C SER A 44 -2.90 -12.24 7.35
N LEU A 45 -3.62 -12.54 6.26
CA LEU A 45 -3.33 -11.97 4.94
C LEU A 45 -3.48 -10.45 4.95
N HIS A 46 -4.56 -9.91 5.52
CA HIS A 46 -4.77 -8.47 5.64
C HIS A 46 -3.61 -7.78 6.38
N LEU A 47 -3.14 -8.37 7.49
CA LEU A 47 -1.99 -7.83 8.23
C LEU A 47 -0.70 -7.84 7.40
N VAL A 48 -0.40 -8.96 6.74
CA VAL A 48 0.83 -9.11 5.93
C VAL A 48 0.82 -8.17 4.71
N THR A 49 -0.31 -8.06 4.02
CA THR A 49 -0.44 -7.17 2.86
C THR A 49 -0.44 -5.71 3.28
N GLY A 50 -1.03 -5.39 4.43
CA GLY A 50 -1.01 -4.05 5.02
C GLY A 50 0.40 -3.60 5.41
N PHE A 51 1.18 -4.48 6.04
CA PHE A 51 2.59 -4.21 6.34
C PHE A 51 3.41 -4.01 5.05
N SER A 52 3.22 -4.88 4.07
CA SER A 52 3.90 -4.79 2.76
C SER A 52 3.58 -3.48 2.04
N LEU A 53 2.32 -3.04 2.09
CA LEU A 53 1.87 -1.76 1.55
C LEU A 53 2.60 -0.59 2.23
N ALA A 54 2.69 -0.59 3.56
CA ALA A 54 3.39 0.46 4.30
C ALA A 54 4.88 0.58 3.90
N VAL A 55 5.58 -0.56 3.77
CA VAL A 55 6.98 -0.59 3.32
C VAL A 55 7.11 -0.02 1.90
N LEU A 56 6.21 -0.39 0.99
CA LEU A 56 6.24 0.12 -0.38
C LEU A 56 5.93 1.62 -0.47
N VAL A 57 5.03 2.13 0.39
CA VAL A 57 4.76 3.58 0.47
C VAL A 57 6.02 4.33 0.90
N LEU A 58 6.74 3.84 1.91
CA LEU A 58 8.01 4.43 2.32
C LEU A 58 9.06 4.37 1.19
N ALA A 59 9.17 3.25 0.49
CA ALA A 59 10.06 3.12 -0.66
C ALA A 59 9.69 4.10 -1.78
N HIS A 60 8.39 4.33 -2.01
CA HIS A 60 7.88 5.29 -3.00
C HIS A 60 8.21 6.73 -2.60
N ILE A 61 8.04 7.10 -1.34
CA ILE A 61 8.44 8.42 -0.82
C ILE A 61 9.96 8.61 -0.99
N HIS A 62 10.76 7.62 -0.60
CA HIS A 62 12.22 7.68 -0.73
C HIS A 62 12.68 7.84 -2.18
N THR A 63 12.13 7.05 -3.10
CA THR A 63 12.48 7.15 -4.54
C THR A 63 12.05 8.46 -5.19
N ASN A 64 10.97 9.07 -4.68
CA ASN A 64 10.47 10.38 -5.12
C ASN A 64 10.91 11.55 -4.24
N TRP A 65 11.81 11.34 -3.27
CA TRP A 65 12.16 12.32 -2.25
C TRP A 65 12.62 13.67 -2.82
N TRP A 66 13.31 13.65 -3.96
CA TRP A 66 13.71 14.88 -4.65
C TRP A 66 12.54 15.66 -5.25
N TRP A 67 11.55 14.95 -5.80
CA TRP A 67 10.31 15.58 -6.26
C TRP A 67 9.56 16.17 -5.05
N VAL A 68 9.46 15.43 -3.95
CA VAL A 68 8.86 15.92 -2.70
C VAL A 68 9.58 17.19 -2.22
N LYS A 69 10.91 17.17 -2.09
CA LYS A 69 11.71 18.35 -1.71
C LYS A 69 11.51 19.55 -2.64
N SER A 70 11.35 19.31 -3.95
CA SER A 70 11.06 20.38 -4.92
C SER A 70 9.71 21.04 -4.70
N GLN A 71 8.70 20.32 -4.17
CA GLN A 71 7.40 20.91 -3.80
C GLN A 71 7.50 21.85 -2.58
N PHE A 72 8.51 21.65 -1.73
CA PHE A 72 8.77 22.46 -0.53
C PHE A 72 9.83 23.55 -0.76
N GLY A 73 10.22 23.82 -2.01
CA GLY A 73 11.19 24.86 -2.34
C GLY A 73 12.65 24.50 -2.04
N PHE A 74 12.93 23.28 -1.60
CA PHE A 74 14.30 22.79 -1.46
C PHE A 74 14.82 22.35 -2.84
N SER A 75 15.54 23.26 -3.51
CA SER A 75 16.31 22.94 -4.71
C SER A 75 17.46 21.99 -4.39
N LYS A 76 17.84 21.20 -5.40
CA LYS A 76 19.09 20.43 -5.41
C LYS A 76 20.30 21.34 -5.24
#